data_AF-A0A944AM71-F1
#
_entry.id   AF-A0A944AM71-F1
#
_cell.length_a   1.000
_cell.length_b   1.000
_cell.length_c   1.000
_cell.angle_alpha   90.00
_cell.angle_beta   90.00
_cell.angle_gamma   90.00
#
_symmetry.space_group_name_H-M   'P 1'
#
loop_
_entity.id
_entity.type
_entity.pdbx_description
1 polymer ?
#
loop_
_entity_poly.entity_id
_entity_poly.type
_entity_poly.pdbx_seq_one_letter_code
_entity_poly.pdbx_strand_id
1 'polypeptide(L)'
;MDRQKGLTGFIVVLSGEIIEIPQDSDKSWLTLFYSLPRELAEKWRSAYELPRCPYEVLRTDKYDHIVCDDMFKLLVWDCYAWSAWQFFQVKDSKGNYRDIPGSWTQYAGYFPLWRLSYSIIPYIRMKFEQNGLGFQELYNIPQGVEVPWLTYQQFSNLIGNVTDMVIAEQNWQPMIDAIWENRTVEDYEATSRTVKTDF
;
A
#
# COMPACT_ATOMS: atom_id res chain seq x y z
N MET A 1 0.95 -13.60 28.21
CA MET A 1 0.79 -12.26 27.62
C MET A 1 -0.35 -12.34 26.64
N ASP A 2 -1.46 -11.71 26.98
CA ASP A 2 -2.67 -11.69 26.16
C ASP A 2 -2.33 -11.23 24.75
N ARG A 3 -2.51 -12.13 23.78
CA ARG A 3 -2.68 -11.68 22.39
C ARG A 3 -3.96 -10.87 22.42
N GLN A 4 -3.87 -9.55 22.24
CA GLN A 4 -5.01 -8.79 21.78
C GLN A 4 -5.68 -9.63 20.69
N LYS A 5 -6.92 -10.08 20.92
CA LYS A 5 -7.76 -10.59 19.83
C LYS A 5 -7.81 -9.44 18.84
N GLY A 6 -6.97 -9.50 17.81
CA GLY A 6 -6.86 -8.46 16.80
C GLY A 6 -8.26 -8.22 16.24
N LEU A 7 -8.64 -6.95 16.13
CA LEU A 7 -9.92 -6.57 15.55
C LEU A 7 -10.12 -7.32 14.22
N THR A 8 -11.17 -8.13 14.13
CA THR A 8 -11.52 -8.94 12.96
C THR A 8 -11.91 -8.08 11.75
N GLY A 9 -12.23 -6.80 11.99
CA GLY A 9 -12.55 -5.81 10.99
C GLY A 9 -12.29 -4.37 11.45
N PHE A 10 -12.52 -3.42 10.56
CA PHE A 10 -12.51 -1.99 10.85
C PHE A 10 -13.87 -1.60 11.43
N ILE A 11 -13.86 -0.88 12.54
CA ILE A 11 -15.08 -0.49 13.24
C ILE A 11 -15.41 0.97 12.89
N VAL A 12 -16.64 1.19 12.44
CA VAL A 12 -17.19 2.52 12.18
C VAL A 12 -18.39 2.73 13.09
N VAL A 13 -18.41 3.86 13.79
CA VAL A 13 -19.51 4.24 14.68
C VAL A 13 -20.28 5.37 14.03
N LEU A 14 -21.56 5.13 13.77
CA LEU A 14 -22.51 6.11 13.23
C LEU A 14 -23.63 6.37 14.25
N SER A 15 -24.44 7.40 14.00
CA SER A 15 -25.59 7.70 14.85
C SER A 15 -26.66 6.62 14.71
N GLY A 16 -26.64 5.63 15.61
CA GLY A 16 -27.63 4.56 15.69
C GLY A 16 -27.18 3.22 15.13
N GLU A 17 -25.97 3.11 14.59
CA GLU A 17 -25.41 1.85 14.09
C GLU A 17 -23.89 1.77 14.27
N ILE A 18 -23.39 0.54 14.41
CA ILE A 18 -21.97 0.22 14.35
C ILE A 18 -21.78 -0.70 13.15
N ILE A 19 -20.90 -0.31 12.24
CA ILE A 19 -20.55 -1.08 11.05
C ILE A 19 -19.18 -1.71 11.28
N GLU A 20 -19.07 -3.02 11.02
CA GLU A 20 -17.79 -3.72 10.95
C GLU A 20 -17.48 -4.04 9.49
N ILE A 21 -16.32 -3.60 9.01
CA ILE A 21 -15.79 -3.95 7.68
C ILE A 21 -14.75 -5.05 7.88
N PRO A 22 -15.00 -6.31 7.49
CA PRO A 22 -14.04 -7.40 7.69
C PRO A 22 -12.71 -7.11 7.00
N GLN A 23 -11.58 -7.44 7.64
CA GLN A 23 -10.25 -7.14 7.08
C GLN A 23 -9.94 -7.86 5.76
N ASP A 24 -10.58 -9.00 5.55
CA ASP A 24 -10.46 -9.86 4.37
C ASP A 24 -11.47 -9.51 3.26
N SER A 25 -12.43 -8.62 3.52
CA SER A 25 -13.38 -8.14 2.52
C SER A 25 -12.72 -7.25 1.47
N ASP A 26 -13.25 -7.20 0.25
CA ASP A 26 -12.69 -6.35 -0.80
C ASP A 26 -12.92 -4.85 -0.53
N LYS A 27 -14.04 -4.50 0.12
CA LYS A 27 -14.32 -3.13 0.58
C LYS A 27 -13.25 -2.60 1.51
N SER A 28 -12.56 -3.48 2.22
CA SER A 28 -11.52 -3.14 3.19
C SER A 28 -10.29 -2.43 2.58
N TRP A 29 -10.15 -2.44 1.25
CA TRP A 29 -9.08 -1.73 0.50
C TRP A 29 -9.46 -0.32 0.06
N LEU A 30 -10.72 0.11 0.27
CA LEU A 30 -11.20 1.42 -0.18
C LEU A 30 -10.44 2.60 0.43
N THR A 31 -10.03 2.53 1.70
CA THR A 31 -9.24 3.59 2.35
C THR A 31 -7.91 3.85 1.61
N LEU A 32 -7.25 2.78 1.18
CA LEU A 32 -6.04 2.86 0.37
C LEU A 32 -6.34 3.41 -1.04
N PHE A 33 -7.42 2.94 -1.68
CA PHE A 33 -7.82 3.40 -3.01
C PHE A 33 -8.15 4.90 -3.04
N TYR A 34 -8.88 5.40 -2.05
CA TYR A 34 -9.25 6.82 -1.98
C TYR A 34 -8.04 7.73 -1.74
N SER A 35 -6.91 7.18 -1.27
CA SER A 35 -5.65 7.91 -1.12
C SER A 35 -4.71 7.78 -2.31
N LEU A 36 -5.05 7.00 -3.35
CA LEU A 36 -4.22 6.91 -4.55
C LEU A 36 -4.19 8.24 -5.31
N PRO A 37 -3.07 8.57 -5.98
CA PRO A 37 -3.04 9.62 -6.98
C PRO A 37 -3.69 9.10 -8.27
N ARG A 38 -4.19 10.04 -9.08
CA ARG A 38 -4.91 9.70 -10.31
C ARG A 38 -4.06 8.80 -11.21
N GLU A 39 -2.81 9.17 -11.43
CA GLU A 39 -1.85 8.51 -12.32
C GLU A 39 -1.67 7.01 -12.03
N LEU A 40 -1.78 6.62 -10.75
CA LEU A 40 -1.67 5.23 -10.34
C LEU A 40 -2.99 4.48 -10.53
N ALA A 41 -4.13 5.12 -10.24
CA ALA A 41 -5.43 4.56 -10.51
C ALA A 41 -5.68 4.36 -12.02
N GLU A 42 -5.03 5.14 -12.91
CA GLU A 42 -5.24 5.01 -14.37
C GLU A 42 -4.85 3.64 -14.94
N LYS A 43 -4.01 2.89 -14.21
CA LYS A 43 -3.51 1.58 -14.66
C LYS A 43 -4.62 0.57 -14.90
N TRP A 44 -5.78 0.73 -14.26
CA TRP A 44 -6.97 -0.08 -14.53
C TRP A 44 -8.19 0.81 -14.77
N ARG A 45 -8.66 0.85 -16.01
CA ARG A 45 -9.69 1.80 -16.46
C ARG A 45 -11.00 1.72 -15.68
N SER A 46 -11.41 0.53 -15.23
CA SER A 46 -12.66 0.39 -14.47
C SER A 46 -12.60 1.09 -13.10
N ALA A 47 -11.41 1.37 -12.57
CA ALA A 47 -11.26 2.18 -11.36
C ALA A 47 -11.89 3.58 -11.49
N TYR A 48 -12.01 4.13 -12.70
CA TYR A 48 -12.67 5.42 -12.95
C TYR A 48 -14.17 5.40 -12.84
N GLU A 49 -14.78 4.23 -12.99
CA GLU A 49 -16.22 4.10 -12.85
C GLU A 49 -16.63 4.15 -11.36
N LEU A 50 -15.67 3.98 -10.45
CA LEU A 50 -15.88 4.15 -9.02
C LEU A 50 -15.94 5.65 -8.66
N PRO A 51 -17.06 6.14 -8.12
CA PRO A 51 -17.20 7.54 -7.74
C PRO A 51 -16.15 7.96 -6.72
N ARG A 52 -15.69 9.21 -6.87
CA ARG A 52 -14.85 9.85 -5.86
C ARG A 52 -15.61 10.28 -4.62
N CYS A 53 -16.94 10.14 -4.60
CA CYS A 53 -17.82 10.28 -3.44
C CYS A 53 -17.91 8.95 -2.68
N PRO A 54 -17.21 8.76 -1.54
CA PRO A 54 -17.21 7.49 -0.83
C PRO A 54 -18.57 7.16 -0.21
N TYR A 55 -19.38 8.17 0.09
CA TYR A 55 -20.74 7.97 0.56
C TYR A 55 -21.55 7.06 -0.38
N GLU A 56 -21.43 7.28 -1.70
CA GLU A 56 -22.16 6.51 -2.72
C GLU A 56 -21.64 5.08 -2.84
N VAL A 57 -20.35 4.85 -2.61
CA VAL A 57 -19.71 3.54 -2.73
C VAL A 57 -19.89 2.69 -1.48
N LEU A 58 -19.76 3.29 -0.30
CA LEU A 58 -19.79 2.57 0.98
C LEU A 58 -21.19 2.13 1.41
N ARG A 59 -22.24 2.84 0.95
CA ARG A 59 -23.63 2.64 1.38
C ARG A 59 -24.50 1.94 0.34
N THR A 60 -23.91 1.54 -0.78
CA THR A 60 -24.62 0.81 -1.84
C THR A 60 -23.80 -0.39 -2.31
N ASP A 61 -24.45 -1.32 -3.00
CA ASP A 61 -23.85 -2.46 -3.70
C ASP A 61 -23.63 -2.19 -5.20
N LYS A 62 -24.06 -1.02 -5.68
CA LYS A 62 -24.02 -0.62 -7.10
C LYS A 62 -22.65 -0.80 -7.74
N TYR A 63 -21.58 -0.58 -6.98
CA TYR A 63 -20.19 -0.63 -7.45
C TYR A 63 -19.45 -1.91 -7.02
N ASP A 64 -20.14 -2.90 -6.46
CA ASP A 64 -19.51 -4.14 -5.99
C ASP A 64 -18.88 -4.92 -7.15
N HIS A 65 -19.41 -4.80 -8.38
CA HIS A 65 -18.79 -5.39 -9.58
C HIS A 65 -17.41 -4.81 -9.93
N ILE A 66 -17.04 -3.65 -9.37
CA ILE A 66 -15.68 -3.06 -9.48
C ILE A 66 -14.90 -3.38 -8.22
N VAL A 67 -15.47 -3.13 -7.04
CA VAL A 67 -14.75 -3.27 -5.76
C VAL A 67 -14.38 -4.73 -5.47
N CYS A 68 -15.24 -5.68 -5.83
CA CYS A 68 -15.01 -7.11 -5.65
C CYS A 68 -14.34 -7.78 -6.86
N ASP A 69 -13.90 -7.01 -7.87
CA ASP A 69 -13.07 -7.52 -8.96
C ASP A 69 -11.64 -7.71 -8.44
N ASP A 70 -11.03 -8.87 -8.72
CA ASP A 70 -9.65 -9.16 -8.34
C ASP A 70 -8.67 -8.08 -8.83
N MET A 71 -8.97 -7.45 -9.97
CA MET A 71 -8.18 -6.35 -10.53
C MET A 71 -8.17 -5.11 -9.65
N PHE A 72 -9.23 -4.82 -8.90
CA PHE A 72 -9.25 -3.70 -7.95
C PHE A 72 -8.22 -3.90 -6.85
N LYS A 73 -8.21 -5.09 -6.25
CA LYS A 73 -7.27 -5.45 -5.20
C LYS A 73 -5.84 -5.50 -5.72
N LEU A 74 -5.61 -6.09 -6.90
CA LEU A 74 -4.29 -6.09 -7.55
C LEU A 74 -3.79 -4.67 -7.83
N LEU A 75 -4.65 -3.78 -8.35
CA LEU A 75 -4.30 -2.38 -8.57
C LEU A 75 -3.82 -1.71 -7.28
N VAL A 76 -4.61 -1.82 -6.21
CA VAL A 76 -4.27 -1.20 -4.92
C VAL A 76 -2.98 -1.80 -4.38
N TRP A 77 -2.83 -3.12 -4.38
CA TRP A 77 -1.65 -3.79 -3.86
C TRP A 77 -0.39 -3.41 -4.62
N ASP A 78 -0.41 -3.47 -5.95
CA ASP A 78 0.75 -3.16 -6.78
C ASP A 78 1.17 -1.69 -6.63
N CYS A 79 0.21 -0.76 -6.50
CA CYS A 79 0.52 0.65 -6.29
C CYS A 79 1.22 0.89 -4.95
N TYR A 80 0.74 0.27 -3.87
CA TYR A 80 1.33 0.44 -2.54
C TYR A 80 2.64 -0.33 -2.37
N ALA A 81 2.74 -1.55 -2.88
CA ALA A 81 3.97 -2.34 -2.87
C ALA A 81 5.07 -1.62 -3.66
N TRP A 82 4.76 -1.13 -4.86
CA TRP A 82 5.71 -0.38 -5.66
C TRP A 82 6.15 0.93 -5.00
N SER A 83 5.23 1.63 -4.35
CA SER A 83 5.55 2.90 -3.69
C SER A 83 6.39 2.68 -2.43
N ALA A 84 6.03 1.72 -1.57
CA ALA A 84 6.79 1.39 -0.37
C ALA A 84 8.21 0.91 -0.71
N TRP A 85 8.34 0.11 -1.77
CA TRP A 85 9.64 -0.34 -2.28
C TRP A 85 10.61 0.81 -2.54
N GLN A 86 10.13 1.96 -3.05
CA GLN A 86 10.98 3.13 -3.32
C GLN A 86 11.62 3.72 -2.07
N PHE A 87 11.03 3.49 -0.90
CA PHE A 87 11.49 4.04 0.38
C PHE A 87 12.30 3.05 1.21
N PHE A 88 12.45 1.81 0.76
CA PHE A 88 13.35 0.87 1.42
C PHE A 88 14.79 1.35 1.30
N GLN A 89 15.42 1.58 2.45
CA GLN A 89 16.82 1.96 2.54
C GLN A 89 17.72 0.72 2.58
N VAL A 90 18.77 0.73 1.78
CA VAL A 90 19.76 -0.34 1.67
C VAL A 90 21.17 0.23 1.74
N LYS A 91 22.13 -0.56 2.22
CA LYS A 91 23.53 -0.11 2.32
C LYS A 91 24.21 -0.06 0.96
N ASP A 92 24.93 1.02 0.70
CA ASP A 92 25.91 1.09 -0.37
C ASP A 92 27.22 0.36 0.01
N SER A 93 28.17 0.30 -0.92
CA SER A 93 29.48 -0.33 -0.69
C SER A 93 30.33 0.33 0.40
N LYS A 94 29.95 1.53 0.85
CA LYS A 94 30.60 2.28 1.95
C LYS A 94 29.83 2.13 3.27
N GLY A 95 28.73 1.39 3.29
CA GLY A 95 27.88 1.19 4.45
C GLY A 95 26.88 2.32 4.72
N ASN A 96 26.74 3.30 3.83
CA ASN A 96 25.73 4.36 3.97
C ASN A 96 24.38 3.87 3.44
N TYR A 97 23.30 4.29 4.08
CA TYR A 97 21.94 4.01 3.60
C TYR A 97 21.59 4.90 2.41
N ARG A 98 20.92 4.28 1.43
CA ARG A 98 20.32 4.94 0.27
C ARG A 98 19.10 4.17 -0.22
N ASP A 99 18.29 4.79 -1.07
CA ASP A 99 17.21 4.11 -1.79
C ASP A 99 17.74 2.93 -2.63
N ILE A 100 16.87 1.96 -2.90
CA ILE A 100 17.18 0.85 -3.80
C ILE A 100 17.59 1.41 -5.18
N PRO A 101 18.79 1.07 -5.69
CA PRO A 101 19.28 1.63 -6.93
C PRO A 101 18.56 1.09 -8.16
N GLY A 102 18.51 1.91 -9.21
CA GLY A 102 17.98 1.49 -10.50
C GLY A 102 16.45 1.45 -10.56
N SER A 103 15.93 0.97 -11.69
CA SER A 103 14.48 0.84 -11.89
C SER A 103 13.99 -0.49 -11.31
N TRP A 104 12.76 -0.51 -10.79
CA TRP A 104 12.11 -1.74 -10.33
C TRP A 104 12.10 -2.85 -11.38
N THR A 105 12.02 -2.50 -12.68
CA THR A 105 12.08 -3.44 -13.81
C THR A 105 13.41 -4.18 -13.95
N GLN A 106 14.41 -3.82 -13.13
CA GLN A 106 15.70 -4.50 -13.07
C GLN A 106 15.72 -5.66 -12.09
N TYR A 107 14.74 -5.73 -11.19
CA TYR A 107 14.63 -6.74 -10.15
C TYR A 107 13.59 -7.77 -10.52
N ALA A 108 13.89 -9.03 -10.25
CA ALA A 108 12.96 -10.12 -10.51
C ALA A 108 11.74 -10.02 -9.58
N GLY A 109 10.56 -10.38 -10.09
CA GLY A 109 9.33 -10.41 -9.29
C GLY A 109 9.35 -11.40 -8.11
N TYR A 110 10.38 -12.24 -8.00
CA TYR A 110 10.60 -13.14 -6.86
C TYR A 110 11.70 -12.68 -5.90
N PHE A 111 12.36 -11.54 -6.16
CA PHE A 111 13.36 -10.97 -5.26
C PHE A 111 12.74 -10.75 -3.86
N PRO A 112 13.36 -11.20 -2.74
CA PRO A 112 12.70 -11.14 -1.44
C PRO A 112 12.36 -9.73 -0.94
N LEU A 113 13.13 -8.68 -1.28
CA LEU A 113 12.71 -7.31 -0.93
C LEU A 113 11.40 -6.93 -1.64
N TRP A 114 11.13 -7.49 -2.82
CA TRP A 114 9.95 -7.14 -3.60
C TRP A 114 8.73 -7.81 -2.98
N ARG A 115 8.89 -9.05 -2.53
CA ARG A 115 7.88 -9.73 -1.71
C ARG A 115 7.64 -9.02 -0.37
N LEU A 116 8.69 -8.44 0.21
CA LEU A 116 8.60 -7.67 1.44
C LEU A 116 7.77 -6.39 1.25
N SER A 117 7.83 -5.75 0.07
CA SER A 117 7.01 -4.56 -0.21
C SER A 117 5.51 -4.87 -0.28
N TYR A 118 5.09 -6.07 -0.70
CA TYR A 118 3.68 -6.48 -0.52
C TYR A 118 3.33 -6.77 0.93
N SER A 119 4.28 -7.34 1.68
CA SER A 119 4.08 -7.73 3.09
C SER A 119 3.87 -6.52 4.00
N ILE A 120 4.28 -5.31 3.59
CA ILE A 120 4.09 -4.08 4.36
C ILE A 120 2.63 -3.56 4.33
N ILE A 121 1.85 -3.93 3.31
CA ILE A 121 0.54 -3.33 3.03
C ILE A 121 -0.43 -3.44 4.23
N PRO A 122 -0.54 -4.57 4.95
CA PRO A 122 -1.38 -4.65 6.14
C PRO A 122 -1.00 -3.62 7.21
N TYR A 123 0.30 -3.35 7.40
CA TYR A 123 0.79 -2.36 8.35
C TYR A 123 0.51 -0.93 7.88
N ILE A 124 0.59 -0.66 6.57
CA ILE A 124 0.15 0.61 5.99
C ILE A 124 -1.31 0.88 6.33
N ARG A 125 -2.18 -0.13 6.19
CA ARG A 125 -3.61 0.00 6.55
C ARG A 125 -3.80 0.32 8.03
N MET A 126 -3.06 -0.36 8.91
CA MET A 126 -3.06 -0.04 10.35
C MET A 126 -2.63 1.40 10.61
N LYS A 127 -1.62 1.89 9.89
CA LYS A 127 -1.17 3.29 10.00
C LYS A 127 -2.20 4.27 9.48
N PHE A 128 -2.93 3.95 8.42
CA PHE A 128 -4.02 4.79 7.93
C PHE A 128 -5.12 4.94 8.99
N GLU A 129 -5.54 3.84 9.62
CA GLU A 129 -6.51 3.88 10.72
C GLU A 129 -6.03 4.73 11.90
N GLN A 130 -4.74 4.62 12.27
CA GLN A 130 -4.15 5.38 13.37
C GLN A 130 -3.97 6.88 13.06
N ASN A 131 -3.93 7.27 11.79
CA ASN A 131 -3.60 8.63 11.35
C ASN A 131 -4.77 9.35 10.66
N GLY A 132 -6.02 8.96 10.93
CA GLY A 132 -7.19 9.67 10.39
C GLY A 132 -7.37 9.51 8.88
N LEU A 133 -6.97 8.37 8.33
CA LEU A 133 -7.24 7.96 6.94
C LEU A 133 -8.06 6.66 6.90
N GLY A 134 -8.61 6.28 8.04
CA GLY A 134 -9.36 5.04 8.24
C GLY A 134 -10.81 5.11 7.78
N PHE A 135 -11.53 4.00 7.98
CA PHE A 135 -12.93 3.91 7.55
C PHE A 135 -13.84 4.92 8.24
N GLN A 136 -13.60 5.27 9.50
CA GLN A 136 -14.42 6.26 10.19
C GLN A 136 -14.43 7.59 9.42
N GLU A 137 -13.26 8.06 8.96
CA GLU A 137 -13.17 9.30 8.18
C GLU A 137 -13.84 9.16 6.83
N LEU A 138 -13.67 8.01 6.16
CA LEU A 138 -14.30 7.76 4.88
C LEU A 138 -15.83 7.73 4.97
N TYR A 139 -16.39 7.18 6.05
CA TYR A 139 -17.84 7.16 6.32
C TYR A 139 -18.40 8.52 6.77
N ASN A 140 -17.57 9.36 7.40
CA ASN A 140 -17.94 10.72 7.82
C ASN A 140 -18.09 11.69 6.65
N ILE A 141 -17.60 11.33 5.45
CA ILE A 141 -17.74 12.17 4.26
C ILE A 141 -19.22 12.29 3.87
N PRO A 142 -19.76 13.53 3.77
CA PRO A 142 -21.17 13.74 3.43
C PRO A 142 -21.52 13.29 2.01
N GLN A 143 -22.82 13.03 1.80
CA GLN A 143 -23.36 12.76 0.47
C GLN A 143 -23.03 13.88 -0.51
N GLY A 144 -22.58 13.52 -1.71
CA GLY A 144 -22.24 14.46 -2.79
C GLY A 144 -20.87 15.14 -2.63
N VAL A 145 -20.10 14.81 -1.59
CA VAL A 145 -18.74 15.32 -1.41
C VAL A 145 -17.74 14.35 -2.04
N GLU A 146 -16.96 14.84 -2.99
CA GLU A 146 -15.90 14.07 -3.64
C GLU A 146 -14.56 14.19 -2.89
N VAL A 147 -13.89 13.06 -2.70
CA VAL A 147 -12.50 12.99 -2.26
C VAL A 147 -11.59 13.30 -3.45
N PRO A 148 -10.83 14.40 -3.39
CA PRO A 148 -9.92 14.74 -4.48
C PRO A 148 -8.84 13.66 -4.62
N TRP A 149 -8.32 13.51 -5.84
CA TRP A 149 -7.11 12.73 -6.05
C TRP A 149 -5.93 13.41 -5.36
N LEU A 150 -5.09 12.65 -4.67
CA LEU A 150 -3.80 13.17 -4.23
C LEU A 150 -2.93 13.48 -5.44
N THR A 151 -2.07 14.49 -5.33
CA THR A 151 -0.96 14.59 -6.27
C THR A 151 0.02 13.44 -6.04
N TYR A 152 0.76 13.06 -7.08
CA TYR A 152 1.79 12.04 -6.93
C TYR A 152 2.78 12.37 -5.80
N GLN A 153 3.15 13.64 -5.63
CA GLN A 153 4.04 14.08 -4.54
C GLN A 153 3.39 13.93 -3.15
N GLN A 154 2.12 14.31 -2.99
CA GLN A 154 1.40 14.13 -1.72
C GLN A 154 1.34 12.66 -1.33
N PHE A 155 0.99 11.80 -2.29
CA PHE A 155 0.96 10.36 -2.09
C PHE A 155 2.36 9.80 -1.76
N SER A 156 3.39 10.20 -2.51
CA SER A 156 4.77 9.78 -2.29
C SER A 156 5.24 10.15 -0.86
N ASN A 157 4.98 11.38 -0.41
CA ASN A 157 5.30 11.80 0.96
C ASN A 157 4.54 11.00 2.02
N LEU A 158 3.25 10.72 1.79
CA LEU A 158 2.43 9.91 2.69
C LEU A 158 3.00 8.49 2.82
N ILE A 159 3.28 7.83 1.70
CA ILE A 159 3.76 6.46 1.70
C ILE A 159 5.20 6.36 2.23
N GLY A 160 6.06 7.33 1.93
CA GLY A 160 7.40 7.39 2.52
C GLY A 160 7.35 7.43 4.03
N ASN A 161 6.62 8.40 4.59
CA ASN A 161 6.46 8.54 6.04
C ASN A 161 5.85 7.28 6.69
N VAL A 162 4.80 6.70 6.09
CA VAL A 162 4.16 5.50 6.63
C VAL A 162 5.10 4.29 6.54
N THR A 163 5.85 4.15 5.44
CA THR A 163 6.84 3.08 5.26
C THR A 163 7.91 3.15 6.35
N ASP A 164 8.46 4.35 6.58
CA ASP A 164 9.47 4.57 7.63
C ASP A 164 8.94 4.23 9.02
N MET A 165 7.71 4.66 9.34
CA MET A 165 7.06 4.31 10.61
C MET A 165 6.92 2.80 10.78
N VAL A 166 6.48 2.08 9.74
CA VAL A 166 6.31 0.63 9.81
C VAL A 166 7.66 -0.07 9.96
N ILE A 167 8.69 0.33 9.20
CA ILE A 167 10.03 -0.27 9.29
C ILE A 167 10.60 -0.09 10.69
N ALA A 168 10.46 1.10 11.28
CA ALA A 168 10.93 1.41 12.62
C ALA A 168 10.18 0.59 13.69
N GLU A 169 8.85 0.58 13.65
CA GLU A 169 8.04 -0.09 14.67
C GLU A 169 8.12 -1.62 14.61
N GLN A 170 8.21 -2.18 13.41
CA GLN A 170 8.30 -3.62 13.21
C GLN A 170 9.75 -4.13 13.21
N ASN A 171 10.74 -3.22 13.35
CA ASN A 171 12.16 -3.51 13.30
C ASN A 171 12.57 -4.29 12.04
N TRP A 172 12.14 -3.82 10.86
CA TRP A 172 12.39 -4.51 9.59
C TRP A 172 13.76 -4.23 8.99
N GLN A 173 14.45 -3.16 9.41
CA GLN A 173 15.74 -2.78 8.81
C GLN A 173 16.79 -3.91 8.84
N PRO A 174 16.98 -4.69 9.93
CA PRO A 174 17.92 -5.82 9.91
C PRO A 174 17.56 -6.89 8.88
N MET A 175 16.27 -7.13 8.63
CA MET A 175 15.81 -8.07 7.61
C MET A 175 16.04 -7.51 6.20
N ILE A 176 15.77 -6.22 5.98
CA ILE A 176 16.04 -5.54 4.70
C ILE A 176 17.54 -5.61 4.38
N ASP A 177 18.39 -5.29 5.37
CA ASP A 177 19.85 -5.35 5.26
C ASP A 177 20.31 -6.77 4.92
N ALA A 178 19.81 -7.79 5.62
CA ALA A 178 20.18 -9.17 5.35
C ALA A 178 19.77 -9.63 3.94
N ILE A 179 18.56 -9.27 3.48
CA ILE A 179 18.13 -9.60 2.11
C ILE A 179 19.03 -8.88 1.10
N TRP A 180 19.35 -7.60 1.34
CA TRP A 180 20.24 -6.85 0.48
C TRP A 180 21.65 -7.50 0.46
N GLU A 181 22.30 -7.71 1.60
CA GLU A 181 23.66 -8.26 1.66
C GLU A 181 23.78 -9.67 1.03
N ASN A 182 22.68 -10.42 0.92
CA ASN A 182 22.65 -11.79 0.37
C ASN A 182 21.99 -11.90 -1.02
N ARG A 183 21.86 -10.79 -1.77
CA ARG A 183 21.32 -10.81 -3.14
C ARG A 183 22.11 -11.73 -4.07
N THR A 184 21.41 -12.43 -4.96
CA THR A 184 22.02 -13.29 -5.98
C THR A 184 21.71 -12.78 -7.39
N VAL A 185 22.27 -13.44 -8.41
CA VAL A 185 22.04 -13.06 -9.82
C VAL A 185 20.58 -13.27 -10.23
N GLU A 186 19.92 -14.24 -9.62
CA GLU A 186 18.50 -14.55 -9.84
C GLU A 186 17.58 -13.43 -9.34
N ASP A 187 18.01 -12.62 -8.38
CA ASP A 187 17.20 -11.49 -7.88
C ASP A 187 17.04 -10.36 -8.91
N TYR A 188 17.72 -10.44 -10.05
CA TYR A 188 17.67 -9.46 -11.13
C TYR A 188 17.05 -10.03 -12.41
N GLU A 189 16.36 -9.17 -13.16
CA GLU A 189 15.82 -9.51 -14.47
C GLU A 189 16.95 -9.88 -15.45
N ALA A 190 16.76 -10.96 -16.22
CA ALA A 190 17.81 -11.54 -17.07
C ALA A 190 18.35 -10.55 -18.14
N THR A 191 17.52 -9.59 -18.53
CA THR A 191 17.83 -8.52 -19.50
C THR A 191 18.55 -7.32 -18.86
N SER A 192 18.48 -7.16 -17.54
CA SER A 192 19.06 -6.04 -16.78
C SER A 192 20.50 -6.35 -16.36
N ARG A 193 21.36 -6.56 -17.36
CA ARG A 193 22.77 -6.96 -17.17
C ARG A 193 23.66 -5.87 -16.54
N THR A 194 23.19 -4.63 -16.44
CA THR A 194 23.99 -3.49 -15.93
C THR A 194 24.16 -3.47 -14.41
N VAL A 195 23.26 -4.10 -13.65
CA VAL A 195 23.38 -4.18 -12.17
C VAL A 195 24.31 -5.31 -11.72
N LYS A 196 24.75 -6.16 -12.67
CA LYS A 196 25.67 -7.28 -12.42
C LYS A 196 27.11 -6.86 -12.10
N THR A 197 27.42 -5.56 -12.15
CA THR A 197 28.79 -5.06 -11.91
C THR A 197 29.10 -4.77 -10.45
N ASP A 198 28.13 -4.86 -9.55
CA ASP A 198 28.29 -4.56 -8.11
C ASP A 198 28.48 -5.83 -7.24
N PHE A 199 28.80 -6.98 -7.86
CA PHE A 199 29.19 -8.21 -7.15
C PHE A 199 30.69 -8.24 -6.82
#